data_AF-A0A6V7LY17-F1
#
_entry.id   AF-A0A6V7LY17-F1
#
_cell.length_a   1.000
_cell.length_b   1.000
_cell.length_c   1.000
_cell.angle_alpha   90.00
_cell.angle_beta   90.00
_cell.angle_gamma   90.00
#
_symmetry.space_group_name_H-M   'P 1'
#
loop_
_entity.id
_entity.type
_entity.pdbx_description
1 polymer ?
#
loop_
_entity_poly.entity_id
_entity_poly.type
_entity_poly.pdbx_seq_one_letter_code
_entity_poly.pdbx_strand_id
1 'polypeptide(L)' 'QFDDLNVGRVTQSQFTRALDALQVSSLGHLYLAPHEIDELKFFYTDPNDPHRVLWKLFENDIDH' A
#
# COMPACT_ATOMS: atom_id res chain seq x y z
N GLN A 1 -6.04 7.51 -9.12
CA GLN A 1 -7.04 6.66 -8.44
C GLN A 1 -6.61 5.22 -8.68
N PHE A 2 -6.46 4.42 -7.62
CA PHE A 2 -5.91 3.05 -7.72
C PHE A 2 -6.97 1.94 -7.47
N ASP A 3 -8.04 2.26 -6.75
CA ASP A 3 -9.16 1.37 -6.42
C ASP A 3 -10.48 2.02 -6.85
N ASP A 4 -10.80 1.95 -8.14
CA ASP A 4 -11.95 2.66 -8.71
C ASP A 4 -13.30 2.14 -8.20
N LEU A 5 -13.34 0.88 -7.75
CA LEU A 5 -14.54 0.24 -7.19
C LEU A 5 -14.63 0.39 -5.67
N ASN A 6 -13.63 1.04 -5.04
CA ASN A 6 -13.54 1.22 -3.59
C ASN A 6 -13.68 -0.09 -2.79
N VAL A 7 -13.16 -1.18 -3.34
CA VAL A 7 -13.29 -2.53 -2.76
C VAL A 7 -12.26 -2.79 -1.65
N GLY A 8 -11.37 -1.84 -1.38
CA GLY A 8 -10.38 -1.89 -0.31
C GLY A 8 -9.13 -2.68 -0.64
N ARG A 9 -8.91 -3.01 -1.92
CA ARG A 9 -7.76 -3.79 -2.36
C ARG A 9 -7.26 -3.38 -3.74
N VAL A 10 -5.95 -3.40 -3.91
CA VAL A 10 -5.25 -3.05 -5.16
C VAL A 10 -4.23 -4.11 -5.52
N THR A 11 -3.71 -4.11 -6.75
CA THR A 11 -2.57 -4.98 -7.11
C THR A 11 -1.31 -4.57 -6.35
N GLN A 12 -0.38 -5.50 -6.17
CA GLN A 12 0.92 -5.19 -5.56
C GLN A 12 1.65 -4.02 -6.25
N SER A 13 1.61 -3.94 -7.58
CA SER A 13 2.27 -2.86 -8.34
C SER A 13 1.60 -1.50 -8.15
N GLN A 14 0.26 -1.48 -8.03
CA GLN A 14 -0.48 -0.26 -7.68
C GLN A 14 -0.16 0.19 -6.26
N PHE A 15 -0.03 -0.73 -5.30
CA PHE A 15 0.35 -0.42 -3.93
C PHE A 15 1.76 0.19 -3.85
N THR A 16 2.76 -0.42 -4.52
CA THR A 16 4.12 0.15 -4.60
C THR A 16 4.11 1.56 -5.18
N ARG A 17 3.41 1.78 -6.31
CA ARG A 17 3.30 3.11 -6.91
C ARG A 17 2.62 4.14 -6.01
N ALA A 18 1.68 3.71 -5.17
CA ALA A 18 1.03 4.58 -4.20
C ALA A 18 2.00 4.96 -3.08
N LEU A 19 2.78 4.00 -2.57
CA LEU A 19 3.85 4.27 -1.59
C LEU A 19 4.89 5.24 -2.16
N ASP A 20 5.39 5.01 -3.38
CA ASP A 20 6.34 5.91 -4.06
C ASP A 20 5.79 7.34 -4.18
N ALA A 21 4.50 7.48 -4.49
CA ALA A 21 3.85 8.78 -4.57
C ALA A 21 3.73 9.48 -3.20
N LEU A 22 3.56 8.71 -2.12
CA LEU A 22 3.56 9.24 -0.75
C LEU A 22 4.96 9.72 -0.32
N GLN A 23 6.02 9.02 -0.73
CA GLN A 23 7.41 9.42 -0.44
C GLN A 23 7.79 10.78 -1.05
N VAL A 24 7.12 11.16 -2.14
CA VAL A 24 7.34 12.42 -2.89
C VAL A 24 6.37 13.53 -2.44
N SER A 25 5.53 13.26 -1.43
CA SER A 25 4.51 14.23 -0.99
C SER A 25 5.10 15.42 -0.24
N SER A 26 4.38 16.56 -0.28
CA SER A 26 4.77 17.83 0.34
C SER A 26 4.84 17.82 1.88
N LEU A 27 4.54 16.69 2.53
CA LEU A 27 4.51 16.53 3.99
C LEU A 27 5.85 16.02 4.58
N GLY A 28 6.83 15.68 3.74
CA GLY A 28 8.15 15.20 4.16
C GLY A 28 8.55 13.93 3.41
N HIS A 29 9.85 13.62 3.40
CA HIS A 29 10.35 12.38 2.81
C HIS A 29 10.04 11.20 3.73
N LEU A 30 8.93 10.49 3.46
CA LEU A 30 8.75 9.14 4.00
C LEU A 30 9.69 8.22 3.21
N TYR A 31 10.93 8.05 3.69
CA TYR A 31 11.86 7.13 3.03
C TYR A 31 11.56 5.71 3.53
N LEU A 32 10.86 4.92 2.70
CA LEU A 32 10.78 3.47 2.88
C LEU A 32 11.84 2.82 2.00
N ALA A 33 12.72 2.05 2.61
CA ALA A 33 13.66 1.20 1.91
C ALA A 33 12.91 0.09 1.14
N PRO A 34 13.49 -0.46 0.07
CA PRO A 34 12.83 -1.51 -0.73
C PRO A 34 12.35 -2.72 0.08
N HIS A 35 13.10 -3.11 1.12
CA HIS A 35 12.71 -4.23 1.99
C HIS A 35 11.47 -3.92 2.84
N GLU A 36 11.32 -2.67 3.32
CA GLU A 36 10.14 -2.24 4.07
C GLU A 36 8.89 -2.25 3.18
N ILE A 37 9.03 -1.89 1.91
CA ILE A 37 7.95 -1.98 0.92
C ILE A 37 7.52 -3.44 0.72
N ASP A 38 8.48 -4.36 0.62
CA ASP A 38 8.18 -5.79 0.48
C ASP A 38 7.54 -6.38 1.75
N GLU A 39 7.97 -5.96 2.93
CA GLU A 39 7.35 -6.33 4.20
C GLU A 39 5.89 -5.84 4.29
N LEU A 40 5.63 -4.59 3.91
CA LEU A 40 4.26 -4.04 3.87
C LEU A 40 3.38 -4.81 2.88
N LYS A 41 3.90 -5.11 1.67
CA LYS A 41 3.17 -5.94 0.70
C LYS A 41 2.85 -7.31 1.28
N PHE A 42 3.81 -7.95 1.93
CA PHE A 42 3.62 -9.26 2.55
C PHE A 42 2.56 -9.22 3.66
N PHE A 43 2.68 -8.26 4.59
CA PHE A 43 1.80 -8.16 5.75
C PHE A 43 0.34 -7.90 5.36
N TYR A 44 0.11 -7.07 4.34
CA TYR A 44 -1.22 -6.70 3.88
C TYR A 44 -1.67 -7.48 2.63
N THR A 45 -1.01 -8.58 2.27
CA THR A 45 -1.46 -9.44 1.15
C THR A 45 -2.86 -10.00 1.44
N ASP A 46 -3.75 -9.97 0.43
CA ASP A 46 -5.08 -10.57 0.55
C ASP A 46 -4.95 -12.10 0.68
N PRO A 47 -5.41 -12.72 1.78
CA PRO A 47 -5.29 -14.17 2.00
C PRO A 47 -6.07 -14.99 0.97
N ASN A 48 -7.01 -14.38 0.25
CA ASN A 48 -7.79 -15.02 -0.81
C ASN A 48 -7.20 -14.77 -2.22
N ASP A 49 -6.32 -13.76 -2.38
CA ASP A 49 -5.71 -13.39 -3.66
C ASP A 49 -4.29 -12.83 -3.44
N PRO A 50 -3.24 -13.68 -3.56
CA PRO A 50 -1.85 -13.27 -3.33
C PRO A 50 -1.33 -12.14 -4.22
N HIS A 51 -2.04 -11.80 -5.30
CA HIS A 51 -1.67 -10.70 -6.19
C HIS A 51 -2.24 -9.35 -5.75
N ARG A 52 -3.05 -9.33 -4.68
CA ARG A 52 -3.69 -8.14 -4.14
C ARG A 52 -3.20 -7.79 -2.73
N VAL A 53 -3.27 -6.50 -2.43
CA VAL A 53 -2.93 -5.91 -1.14
C VAL A 53 -4.17 -5.19 -0.60
N LEU A 54 -4.51 -5.44 0.66
CA LEU A 54 -5.62 -4.86 1.41
C LEU A 54 -5.28 -3.44 1.89
N TRP A 55 -5.20 -2.48 0.97
CA TRP A 55 -4.75 -1.11 1.27
C TRP A 55 -5.61 -0.39 2.31
N LYS A 56 -6.91 -0.70 2.42
CA LYS A 56 -7.76 -0.10 3.46
C LYS A 56 -7.44 -0.58 4.86
N LEU A 57 -6.97 -1.82 5.00
CA LEU A 57 -6.50 -2.32 6.29
C LEU A 57 -5.25 -1.57 6.72
N PHE A 58 -4.30 -1.40 5.79
CA PHE A 58 -3.11 -0.57 5.99
C PHE A 58 -3.45 0.88 6.37
N GLU A 59 -4.40 1.53 5.69
CA GLU A 59 -4.86 2.88 6.02
C GLU A 59 -5.43 2.95 7.44
N ASN A 60 -6.35 2.03 7.78
CA ASN A 60 -6.96 1.96 9.11
C ASN A 60 -5.93 1.77 10.22
N ASP A 61 -4.89 0.95 9.99
CA ASP A 61 -3.83 0.67 10.96
C ASP A 61 -2.88 1.87 11.15
N ILE A 62 -2.77 2.79 10.18
CA ILE A 62 -1.98 4.03 10.29
C ILE A 62 -2.76 5.15 11.00
N ASP A 63 -4.07 5.24 10.75
CA ASP A 63 -4.93 6.28 11.32
C ASP A 63 -5.30 6.01 12.82
N HIS A 64 -4.68 5.04 13.48
CA HIS A 64 -4.83 4.72 14.91
C HIS A 64 -3.54 4.95 15.70
#